data_AF-A0A9D2G6K6-F1
#
_entry.id   AF-A0A9D2G6K6-F1
#
_cell.length_a   1.000
_cell.length_b   1.000
_cell.length_c   1.000
_cell.angle_alpha   90.00
_cell.angle_beta   90.00
_cell.angle_gamma   90.00
#
_symmetry.space_group_name_H-M   'P 1'
#
loop_
_entity.id
_entity.type
_entity.pdbx_description
1 polymer ?
#
loop_
_entity_poly.entity_id
_entity_poly.type
_entity_poly.pdbx_seq_one_letter_code
_entity_poly.pdbx_strand_id
1 'polypeptide(L)'
;LKEREVVYALDAISDPVSLYDPVYNKSGDALELMDQICDETQSDEIWTEHVALREAIERLGERERKILQLRYFEGKTQTEISAEVGISQAQVSRLEKNAIGCIRKEIS
;
A
#
# COMPACT_ATOMS: atom_id res chain seq x y z
N LEU A 1 -18.76 1.53 40.46
CA LEU A 1 -17.90 1.16 39.31
C LEU A 1 -18.75 1.23 38.07
N LYS A 2 -18.30 1.91 37.02
CA LYS A 2 -19.05 1.95 35.76
C LYS A 2 -18.91 0.58 35.10
N GLU A 3 -19.97 0.08 34.49
CA GLU A 3 -20.01 -1.22 33.81
C GLU A 3 -18.81 -1.46 32.88
N ARG A 4 -18.37 -0.41 32.16
CA ARG A 4 -17.17 -0.45 31.31
C ARG A 4 -15.87 -0.77 32.04
N GLU A 5 -15.69 -0.30 33.28
CA GLU A 5 -14.48 -0.55 34.08
C GLU A 5 -14.42 -2.02 34.49
N VAL A 6 -15.59 -2.64 34.76
CA VAL A 6 -15.70 -4.06 35.11
C VAL A 6 -15.39 -4.93 33.90
N VAL A 7 -15.93 -4.58 32.72
CA VAL A 7 -15.64 -5.30 31.46
C VAL A 7 -14.16 -5.22 31.11
N TYR A 8 -13.54 -4.04 31.23
CA TYR A 8 -12.12 -3.86 30.94
C TYR A 8 -11.22 -4.66 31.90
N ALA A 9 -11.57 -4.68 33.19
CA ALA A 9 -10.83 -5.48 34.18
C ALA A 9 -10.98 -6.99 33.93
N LEU A 10 -12.15 -7.45 33.47
CA LEU A 10 -12.38 -8.86 33.12
C LEU A 10 -11.61 -9.27 31.86
N ASP A 11 -11.52 -8.41 30.86
CA ASP A 11 -10.74 -8.65 29.64
C ASP A 11 -9.24 -8.73 29.95
N ALA A 12 -8.74 -7.84 30.80
CA ALA A 12 -7.32 -7.77 31.17
C ALA A 12 -6.79 -8.99 31.94
N ILE A 13 -7.67 -9.77 32.60
CA ILE A 13 -7.29 -10.97 33.35
C ILE A 13 -7.50 -12.27 32.56
N SER A 14 -7.96 -12.19 31.30
CA SER A 14 -8.12 -13.37 30.46
C SER A 14 -6.78 -13.98 30.08
N ASP A 15 -6.67 -15.30 30.13
CA ASP A 15 -5.49 -16.02 29.66
C ASP A 15 -5.35 -15.90 28.14
N PRO A 16 -4.11 -15.80 27.61
CA PRO A 16 -3.87 -15.80 26.18
C PRO A 16 -4.23 -17.15 25.56
N VAL A 17 -4.82 -17.14 24.37
CA VAL A 17 -5.14 -18.34 23.59
C VAL A 17 -3.96 -18.68 22.67
N SER A 18 -3.71 -19.97 22.45
CA SER A 18 -2.61 -20.41 21.59
C SER A 18 -3.03 -20.41 20.12
N LEU A 19 -2.18 -19.86 19.25
CA LEU A 19 -2.41 -19.84 17.80
C LEU A 19 -2.47 -21.25 17.18
N TYR A 20 -1.91 -22.24 17.87
CA TYR A 20 -1.88 -23.65 17.47
C TYR A 20 -3.07 -24.46 18.02
N ASP A 21 -4.00 -23.79 18.72
CA ASP A 21 -5.15 -24.49 19.26
C ASP A 21 -6.09 -24.90 18.11
N PRO A 22 -6.58 -26.15 18.11
CA PRO A 22 -7.42 -26.65 17.03
C PRO A 22 -8.80 -25.99 17.05
N VAL A 23 -9.23 -25.54 15.88
CA VAL A 23 -10.57 -25.05 15.58
C VAL A 23 -11.24 -25.95 14.55
N TYR A 24 -12.50 -26.29 14.82
CA TYR A 24 -13.28 -27.15 13.94
C TYR A 24 -14.04 -26.30 12.92
N ASN A 25 -13.80 -26.54 11.64
CA ASN A 25 -14.70 -26.07 10.60
C ASN A 25 -15.94 -27.00 10.52
N LYS A 26 -17.01 -26.55 9.85
CA LYS A 26 -18.23 -27.36 9.65
C LYS A 26 -18.01 -28.65 8.85
N SER A 27 -16.81 -28.84 8.29
CA SER A 27 -16.40 -29.99 7.47
C SER A 27 -15.60 -31.05 8.26
N GLY A 28 -15.26 -30.79 9.53
CA GLY A 28 -14.57 -31.75 10.40
C GLY A 28 -13.04 -31.81 10.20
N ASP A 29 -12.46 -30.90 9.43
CA ASP A 29 -11.00 -30.80 9.32
C ASP A 29 -10.43 -30.07 10.53
N ALA A 30 -9.27 -30.54 11.02
CA ALA A 30 -8.50 -29.85 12.06
C ALA A 30 -7.80 -28.65 11.43
N LEU A 31 -8.31 -27.45 11.70
CA LEU A 31 -7.63 -26.18 11.42
C LEU A 31 -7.01 -25.67 12.72
N GLU A 32 -5.96 -24.87 12.63
CA GLU A 32 -5.41 -24.16 13.78
C GLU A 32 -5.96 -22.71 13.79
N LEU A 33 -5.97 -22.06 14.96
CA LEU A 33 -6.39 -20.65 15.05
C LEU A 33 -5.59 -19.74 14.12
N MET A 34 -4.30 -20.04 13.94
CA MET A 34 -3.41 -19.29 13.05
C MET A 34 -3.88 -19.28 11.58
N ASP A 35 -4.58 -20.32 11.14
CA ASP A 35 -5.05 -20.44 9.75
C ASP A 35 -6.20 -19.48 9.43
N GLN A 36 -6.88 -18.94 10.45
CA GLN A 36 -7.99 -18.00 10.29
C GLN A 36 -7.59 -16.54 10.53
N ILE A 37 -6.37 -16.31 11.04
CA ILE A 37 -5.89 -14.97 11.34
C ILE A 37 -5.16 -14.45 10.10
N CYS A 38 -5.78 -13.47 9.45
CA CYS A 38 -5.17 -12.77 8.31
C CYS A 38 -4.41 -11.53 8.80
N ASP A 39 -3.23 -11.28 8.23
CA ASP A 39 -2.57 -9.99 8.37
C ASP A 39 -3.08 -9.05 7.27
N GLU A 40 -3.94 -8.10 7.66
CA GLU A 40 -4.47 -7.08 6.75
C GLU A 40 -3.44 -6.01 6.37
N THR A 41 -2.28 -5.97 7.05
CA THR A 41 -1.26 -4.93 6.87
C THR A 41 -0.11 -5.35 5.96
N GLN A 42 0.16 -6.64 5.82
CA GLN A 42 1.24 -7.19 4.99
C GLN A 42 0.74 -8.32 4.10
N SER A 43 -0.22 -8.04 3.23
CA SER A 43 -0.70 -9.01 2.26
C SER A 43 0.26 -9.14 1.06
N ASP A 44 0.33 -10.34 0.48
CA ASP A 44 1.05 -10.61 -0.78
C ASP A 44 0.57 -9.71 -1.94
N GLU A 45 -0.68 -9.25 -1.86
CA GLU A 45 -1.27 -8.32 -2.81
C GLU A 45 -0.55 -6.97 -2.82
N ILE A 46 -0.29 -6.38 -1.64
CA ILE A 46 0.46 -5.12 -1.51
C ILE A 46 1.88 -5.29 -2.08
N TRP A 47 2.54 -6.40 -1.79
CA TRP A 47 3.87 -6.67 -2.32
C TRP A 47 3.85 -6.75 -3.86
N THR A 48 2.86 -7.44 -4.42
CA THR A 48 2.69 -7.59 -5.88
C THR A 48 2.43 -6.24 -6.56
N GLU A 49 1.57 -5.40 -5.98
CA GLU A 49 1.32 -4.04 -6.47
C GLU A 49 2.59 -3.19 -6.47
N HIS A 50 3.40 -3.27 -5.41
CA HIS A 50 4.66 -2.54 -5.31
C HIS A 50 5.67 -2.98 -6.39
N VAL A 51 5.75 -4.28 -6.67
CA VAL A 51 6.62 -4.80 -7.73
C VAL A 51 6.15 -4.32 -9.10
N ALA A 52 4.86 -4.43 -9.40
CA ALA A 52 4.28 -3.97 -10.66
C ALA A 52 4.50 -2.46 -10.87
N LEU A 53 4.29 -1.65 -9.84
CA LEU A 53 4.53 -0.22 -9.88
C LEU A 53 6.01 0.11 -10.15
N ARG A 54 6.93 -0.60 -9.51
CA ARG A 54 8.37 -0.40 -9.73
C ARG A 54 8.75 -0.66 -11.18
N GLU A 55 8.32 -1.78 -11.75
CA GLU A 55 8.59 -2.11 -13.15
C GLU A 55 7.99 -1.08 -14.11
N ALA A 56 6.77 -0.62 -13.84
CA ALA A 56 6.10 0.40 -14.64
C ALA A 56 6.87 1.73 -14.65
N ILE A 57 7.42 2.15 -13.49
CA ILE A 57 8.26 3.34 -13.38
C ILE A 57 9.60 3.17 -14.10
N GLU A 58 10.19 1.96 -14.08
CA GLU A 58 11.45 1.66 -14.75
C GLU A 58 11.37 1.79 -16.27
N ARG A 59 10.19 1.58 -16.86
CA ARG A 59 9.94 1.75 -18.30
C ARG A 59 9.79 3.21 -18.73
N LEU A 60 9.59 4.13 -17.79
CA LEU A 60 9.50 5.56 -18.09
C LEU A 60 10.84 6.13 -18.53
N GLY A 61 10.79 7.09 -19.46
CA GLY A 61 11.95 7.88 -19.83
C GLY A 61 12.50 8.66 -18.63
N GLU A 62 13.80 8.96 -18.64
CA GLU A 62 14.50 9.63 -17.54
C GLU A 62 13.82 10.95 -17.12
N ARG A 63 13.38 11.74 -18.11
CA ARG A 63 12.67 13.01 -17.87
C ARG A 63 11.32 12.81 -17.16
N GLU A 64 10.53 11.84 -17.60
CA GLU A 64 9.22 11.54 -17.00
C GLU A 64 9.40 11.06 -15.56
N ARG A 65 10.37 10.17 -15.34
CA ARG A 65 10.73 9.69 -14.00
C ARG A 65 11.16 10.82 -13.07
N LYS A 66 12.00 11.74 -13.54
CA LYS A 66 12.43 12.91 -12.76
C LYS A 66 11.25 13.83 -12.44
N ILE A 67 10.34 14.07 -13.39
CA ILE A 67 9.13 14.86 -13.14
C ILE A 67 8.26 14.20 -12.07
N LEU A 68 8.03 12.88 -12.14
CA LEU A 68 7.24 12.17 -11.14
C LEU A 68 7.91 12.17 -9.76
N GLN A 69 9.24 12.02 -9.69
CA GLN A 69 9.99 12.13 -8.44
C GLN A 69 9.78 13.50 -7.79
N LEU A 70 9.99 14.59 -8.53
CA LEU A 70 9.77 15.95 -8.02
C LEU A 70 8.32 16.15 -7.56
N ARG A 71 7.37 15.60 -8.32
CA ARG A 71 5.93 15.78 -8.08
C ARG A 71 5.42 15.04 -6.86
N TYR A 72 5.73 13.74 -6.75
CA TYR A 72 5.10 12.84 -5.79
C TYR A 72 6.00 12.50 -4.60
N PHE A 73 7.32 12.57 -4.76
CA PHE A 73 8.26 12.33 -3.67
C PHE A 73 8.71 13.63 -3.01
N GLU A 74 9.01 14.67 -3.79
CA GLU A 74 9.41 15.98 -3.25
C GLU A 74 8.24 16.97 -3.09
N GLY A 75 7.03 16.62 -3.54
CA GLY A 75 5.81 17.42 -3.35
C GLY A 75 5.75 18.72 -4.15
N LYS A 76 6.57 18.90 -5.20
CA LYS A 76 6.65 20.14 -5.97
C LYS A 76 5.43 20.35 -6.88
N THR A 77 5.07 21.61 -7.06
CA THR A 77 4.07 22.04 -8.04
C THR A 77 4.62 21.92 -9.46
N GLN A 78 3.75 21.79 -10.46
CA GLN A 78 4.18 21.75 -11.87
C GLN A 78 4.94 23.03 -12.27
N THR A 79 4.64 24.16 -11.66
CA THR A 79 5.35 25.43 -11.89
C THR A 79 6.77 25.38 -11.33
N GLU A 80 6.96 24.87 -10.11
CA GLU A 80 8.30 24.68 -9.53
C GLU A 80 9.12 23.67 -10.33
N ILE A 81 8.50 22.56 -10.76
CA ILE A 81 9.13 21.56 -11.63
C ILE A 81 9.54 22.20 -12.96
N SER A 82 8.69 23.07 -13.54
CA SER A 82 8.99 23.74 -14.80
C SER A 82 10.24 24.63 -14.69
N ALA A 83 10.40 25.32 -13.56
CA ALA A 83 11.56 26.14 -13.27
C ALA A 83 12.84 25.31 -13.07
N GLU A 84 12.74 24.15 -12.41
CA GLU A 84 13.88 23.28 -12.13
C GLU A 84 14.36 22.48 -13.36
N VAL A 85 13.42 21.98 -14.17
CA VAL A 85 13.72 21.16 -15.35
C VAL A 85 14.00 22.01 -16.59
N GLY A 86 13.65 23.30 -16.57
CA GLY A 86 13.91 24.23 -17.66
C GLY A 86 13.01 24.03 -18.87
N ILE A 87 11.76 23.62 -18.65
CA ILE A 87 10.74 23.45 -19.70
C ILE A 87 9.45 24.17 -19.29
N SER A 88 8.53 24.40 -20.23
CA SER A 88 7.25 25.06 -19.89
C SER A 88 6.37 24.18 -18.98
N GLN A 89 5.54 24.81 -18.15
CA GLN A 89 4.54 24.09 -17.32
C GLN A 89 3.61 23.22 -18.18
N ALA A 90 3.23 23.67 -19.37
CA ALA A 90 2.43 22.87 -20.30
C ALA A 90 3.16 21.60 -20.76
N GLN A 91 4.48 21.66 -20.96
CA GLN A 91 5.30 20.47 -21.26
C GLN A 91 5.42 19.54 -20.05
N VAL A 92 5.62 20.09 -18.84
CA VAL A 92 5.60 19.29 -17.60
C VAL A 92 4.29 18.53 -17.48
N SER A 93 3.16 19.22 -17.66
CA SER A 93 1.82 18.61 -17.59
C SER A 93 1.64 17.48 -18.61
N ARG A 94 2.13 17.65 -19.84
CA ARG A 94 2.07 16.60 -20.87
C ARG A 94 2.91 15.38 -20.49
N LEU A 95 4.15 15.59 -20.04
CA LEU A 95 5.05 14.51 -19.63
C LEU A 95 4.50 13.77 -18.40
N GLU A 96 4.00 14.48 -17.39
CA GLU A 96 3.36 13.87 -16.21
C GLU A 96 2.14 13.02 -16.61
N LYS A 97 1.27 13.56 -17.49
CA LYS A 97 0.10 12.83 -17.97
C LYS A 97 0.48 11.58 -18.77
N ASN A 98 1.49 11.68 -19.64
CA ASN A 98 1.98 10.53 -20.41
C ASN A 98 2.56 9.47 -19.48
N ALA A 99 3.39 9.87 -18.51
CA ALA A 99 4.00 8.98 -17.54
C ALA A 99 2.95 8.21 -16.73
N ILE A 100 1.94 8.91 -16.20
CA ILE A 100 0.81 8.27 -15.48
C ILE A 100 0.03 7.33 -16.40
N GLY A 101 -0.17 7.73 -17.66
CA GLY A 101 -0.83 6.89 -18.67
C GLY A 101 -0.06 5.60 -18.96
N CYS A 102 1.27 5.66 -19.04
CA CYS A 102 2.12 4.49 -19.19
C CYS A 102 2.04 3.60 -17.95
N ILE A 103 2.18 4.17 -16.75
CA ILE A 103 2.09 3.40 -15.50
C ILE A 103 0.76 2.64 -15.40
N ARG A 104 -0.36 3.32 -15.67
CA ARG A 104 -1.69 2.69 -15.62
C ARG A 104 -1.85 1.53 -16.59
N LYS A 105 -1.24 1.60 -17.78
CA LYS A 105 -1.30 0.52 -18.77
C LYS A 105 -0.50 -0.71 -18.37
N GLU A 106 0.56 -0.53 -17.59
CA GLU A 106 1.44 -1.62 -17.16
C GLU A 106 0.90 -2.34 -15.91
N ILE A 107 0.08 -1.67 -15.11
CA ILE A 107 -0.52 -2.22 -13.88
C ILE A 107 -1.93 -2.78 -14.13
N SER A 108 -2.60 -2.40 -15.24
CA SER A 108 -3.96 -2.89 -15.56
C SER A 108 -3.97 -4.30 -16.14
#